data_AF-A0A128F802-F1
#
_entry.id   AF-A0A128F802-F1
#
_cell.length_a   1.000
_cell.length_b   1.000
_cell.length_c   1.000
_cell.angle_alpha   90.00
_cell.angle_beta   90.00
_cell.angle_gamma   90.00
#
_symmetry.space_group_name_H-M   'P 1'
#
loop_
_entity.id
_entity.type
_entity.pdbx_description
1 polymer ?
#
loop_
_entity_poly.entity_id
_entity_poly.type
_entity_poly.pdbx_seq_one_letter_code
_entity_poly.pdbx_strand_id
1 'polypeptide(L)'
;MSTGKLPPAADGLQLNFCKTLACRNFGLSDEKYYLLQDSDPSRPGLVCRECGAFPPLLNNQGVIEELSRLKQQDSGNLAACNTEGCEAFDKPVLTHREHYHAFGYSGERQRYRCKHCQATFVDKWSNANPKLDIQQRLLGLLFTGHPVREICRKLHINPKTFYDHLEQIAARCRNKLASVDARFLQLAKENPLASALTTLQPRSDNGVMWLTTGDAEHGYVLLQNINYSSDEEKPEDIEDVYAENARLMPDNFNHFTDSFESNPEGLLNQVNEKYKEVLSRSNVEDLYTRPIHVDYPSKGCLIRPQYAAYAQYLRLKELTEGWGDLKVYLPQEPLLRSAIISVFKDRLQEKQCHPIYVVQNAQWLEHDSAGSIDIMLLSWWRDRWAFTQKGQAAKAICHLGKESGSEAEWLQQATTTALEDYQDRFHLHFRSLIDEPRRRLRPGGLLPLLDIFRAWNNLCHQNSEGVTPAQALGLARHPYTLANLLA
;
A
#
# COMPACT_ATOMS: atom_id res chain seq x y z
N MET A 1 -30.26 5.96 10.50
CA MET A 1 -30.85 7.27 10.19
C MET A 1 -29.71 8.26 10.27
N SER A 2 -29.19 8.76 9.15
CA SER A 2 -28.16 9.80 9.19
C SER A 2 -28.74 10.96 9.96
N THR A 3 -27.86 11.52 10.77
CA THR A 3 -28.11 12.70 11.56
C THR A 3 -28.24 13.96 10.69
N GLY A 4 -28.19 13.82 9.35
CA GLY A 4 -28.02 14.93 8.40
C GLY A 4 -26.64 15.58 8.50
N LYS A 5 -25.70 14.95 9.22
CA LYS A 5 -24.38 15.48 9.54
C LYS A 5 -23.27 14.64 8.98
N LEU A 6 -22.11 15.24 8.75
CA LEU A 6 -20.92 14.48 8.34
C LEU A 6 -20.37 13.66 9.51
N PRO A 7 -19.67 12.53 9.25
CA PRO A 7 -18.96 11.81 10.29
C PRO A 7 -18.02 12.75 11.06
N PRO A 8 -17.96 12.65 12.40
CA PRO A 8 -17.14 13.54 13.20
C PRO A 8 -15.67 13.42 12.81
N ALA A 9 -14.93 14.52 12.95
CA ALA A 9 -13.48 14.48 12.80
C ALA A 9 -12.85 13.64 13.94
N ALA A 10 -11.74 12.97 13.65
CA ALA A 10 -10.99 12.15 14.62
C ALA A 10 -9.53 12.58 14.59
N ASP A 11 -8.91 12.89 15.73
CA ASP A 11 -7.52 13.37 15.83
C ASP A 11 -7.17 14.51 14.85
N GLY A 12 -8.11 15.46 14.67
CA GLY A 12 -7.96 16.58 13.74
C GLY A 12 -8.13 16.21 12.26
N LEU A 13 -8.38 14.94 11.95
CA LEU A 13 -8.59 14.44 10.60
C LEU A 13 -10.08 14.52 10.21
N GLN A 14 -10.35 15.19 9.09
CA GLN A 14 -11.65 15.18 8.43
C GLN A 14 -11.48 14.87 6.94
N LEU A 15 -11.94 13.70 6.52
CA LEU A 15 -11.80 13.19 5.16
C LEU A 15 -13.07 13.36 4.33
N ASN A 16 -14.19 13.77 4.91
CA ASN A 16 -15.45 13.91 4.19
C ASN A 16 -15.55 15.33 3.58
N PHE A 17 -15.09 15.45 2.33
CA PHE A 17 -15.13 16.69 1.55
C PHE A 17 -14.98 16.43 0.04
N CYS A 18 -15.30 17.43 -0.78
CA CYS A 18 -15.15 17.38 -2.23
C CYS A 18 -13.68 17.20 -2.65
N LYS A 19 -13.38 16.15 -3.42
CA LYS A 19 -12.02 15.83 -3.91
C LYS A 19 -11.69 16.45 -5.27
N THR A 20 -12.57 17.28 -5.82
CA THR A 20 -12.35 17.96 -7.09
C THR A 20 -11.56 19.24 -6.85
N LEU A 21 -10.25 19.26 -7.14
CA LEU A 21 -9.38 20.42 -6.87
C LEU A 21 -9.89 21.76 -7.43
N ALA A 22 -10.53 21.75 -8.60
CA ALA A 22 -11.05 22.97 -9.22
C ALA A 22 -12.40 23.45 -8.63
N CYS A 23 -12.98 22.70 -7.68
CA CYS A 23 -14.25 23.02 -7.05
C CYS A 23 -14.05 24.02 -5.90
N ARG A 24 -14.97 24.97 -5.76
CA ARG A 24 -14.96 25.93 -4.63
C ARG A 24 -15.14 25.25 -3.27
N ASN A 25 -15.76 24.06 -3.25
CA ASN A 25 -15.95 23.27 -2.04
C ASN A 25 -14.79 22.30 -1.77
N PHE A 26 -13.71 22.34 -2.56
CA PHE A 26 -12.55 21.47 -2.35
C PHE A 26 -11.99 21.64 -0.93
N GLY A 27 -11.88 20.54 -0.19
CA GLY A 27 -11.30 20.57 1.14
C GLY A 27 -12.14 21.24 2.23
N LEU A 28 -13.39 21.63 1.93
CA LEU A 28 -14.33 22.19 2.90
C LEU A 28 -15.26 21.09 3.41
N SER A 29 -15.41 20.98 4.73
CA SER A 29 -16.21 19.91 5.37
C SER A 29 -17.40 20.45 6.15
N ASP A 30 -17.94 21.60 5.72
CA ASP A 30 -19.21 22.11 6.25
C ASP A 30 -20.37 21.43 5.50
N GLU A 31 -21.31 20.87 6.24
CA GLU A 31 -22.48 20.13 5.75
C GLU A 31 -23.29 20.93 4.72
N LYS A 32 -23.33 22.26 4.83
CA LYS A 32 -24.09 23.12 3.89
C LYS A 32 -23.63 22.98 2.44
N TYR A 33 -22.39 22.54 2.22
CA TYR A 33 -21.82 22.33 0.89
C TYR A 33 -22.27 21.02 0.24
N TYR A 34 -22.96 20.16 1.00
CA TYR A 34 -23.27 18.81 0.59
C TYR A 34 -24.75 18.47 0.71
N LEU A 35 -25.15 17.47 -0.06
CA LEU A 35 -26.38 16.71 0.13
C LEU A 35 -25.97 15.35 0.66
N LEU A 36 -26.41 15.04 1.88
CA LEU A 36 -26.25 13.74 2.51
C LEU A 36 -27.47 12.88 2.20
N GLN A 37 -27.23 11.67 1.70
CA GLN A 37 -28.28 10.71 1.35
C GLN A 37 -28.16 9.46 2.22
N ASP A 38 -29.31 8.95 2.62
CA ASP A 38 -29.43 8.10 3.81
C ASP A 38 -29.96 6.69 3.52
N SER A 39 -30.48 6.50 2.31
CA SER A 39 -31.57 5.55 2.10
C SER A 39 -31.36 4.58 0.96
N ASP A 40 -30.27 4.69 0.20
CA ASP A 40 -30.05 3.86 -0.97
C ASP A 40 -28.54 3.57 -1.15
N PRO A 41 -28.07 2.35 -0.83
CA PRO A 41 -26.68 1.92 -1.07
C PRO A 41 -26.27 1.97 -2.55
N SER A 42 -27.24 2.04 -3.47
CA SER A 42 -26.98 2.24 -4.90
C SER A 42 -26.74 3.70 -5.29
N ARG A 43 -26.96 4.65 -4.35
CA ARG A 43 -26.72 6.08 -4.55
C ARG A 43 -25.55 6.58 -3.70
N PRO A 44 -24.83 7.61 -4.16
CA PRO A 44 -23.74 8.15 -3.37
C PRO A 44 -24.24 8.82 -2.09
N GLY A 45 -23.67 8.43 -0.94
CA GLY A 45 -24.06 8.96 0.38
C GLY A 45 -23.71 10.45 0.58
N LEU A 46 -22.79 11.00 -0.21
CA LEU A 46 -22.33 12.38 -0.13
C LEU A 46 -22.22 13.00 -1.53
N VAL A 47 -22.95 14.08 -1.80
CA VAL A 47 -22.92 14.80 -3.09
C VAL A 47 -22.58 16.27 -2.87
N CYS A 48 -21.57 16.77 -3.56
CA CYS A 48 -21.15 18.17 -3.55
C CYS A 48 -22.17 19.05 -4.29
N ARG A 49 -22.70 20.09 -3.65
CA ARG A 49 -23.67 21.00 -4.26
C ARG A 49 -23.11 21.90 -5.36
N GLU A 50 -21.79 22.11 -5.38
CA GLU A 50 -21.14 23.00 -6.35
C GLU A 50 -20.83 22.28 -7.67
N CYS A 51 -20.05 21.20 -7.61
CA CYS A 51 -19.60 20.49 -8.82
C CYS A 51 -20.38 19.20 -9.11
N GLY A 52 -21.30 18.79 -8.22
CA GLY A 52 -22.02 17.53 -8.31
C GLY A 52 -21.20 16.30 -7.90
N ALA A 53 -19.88 16.43 -7.69
CA ALA A 53 -18.99 15.31 -7.33
C ALA A 53 -19.48 14.57 -6.10
N PHE A 54 -19.31 13.26 -6.09
CA PHE A 54 -19.78 12.39 -5.03
C PHE A 54 -18.62 11.69 -4.31
N PRO A 55 -17.88 12.40 -3.44
CA PRO A 55 -16.81 11.79 -2.65
C PRO A 55 -17.38 10.71 -1.71
N PRO A 56 -16.55 9.75 -1.26
CA PRO A 56 -16.97 8.74 -0.31
C PRO A 56 -17.32 9.39 1.02
N LEU A 57 -18.21 8.74 1.74
CA LEU A 57 -18.47 9.01 3.15
C LEU A 57 -17.70 7.97 3.97
N LEU A 58 -16.77 8.42 4.81
CA LEU A 58 -15.85 7.60 5.60
C LEU A 58 -15.99 7.93 7.09
N ASN A 59 -15.87 6.89 7.92
CA ASN A 59 -15.65 7.07 9.35
C ASN A 59 -14.20 7.52 9.58
N ASN A 60 -13.98 8.76 10.00
CA ASN A 60 -12.63 9.27 10.24
C ASN A 60 -11.92 8.46 11.34
N GLN A 61 -12.63 8.03 12.39
CA GLN A 61 -12.06 7.22 13.46
C GLN A 61 -11.61 5.84 12.93
N GLY A 62 -12.42 5.20 12.09
CA GLY A 62 -12.05 3.94 11.45
C GLY A 62 -10.77 4.04 10.60
N VAL A 63 -10.50 5.19 9.97
CA VAL A 63 -9.24 5.41 9.25
C VAL A 63 -8.05 5.55 10.20
N ILE A 64 -8.22 6.22 11.35
CA ILE A 64 -7.18 6.34 12.38
C ILE A 64 -6.87 5.00 13.03
N GLU A 65 -7.89 4.18 13.27
CA GLU A 65 -7.73 2.80 13.76
C GLU A 65 -6.93 1.96 12.77
N GLU A 66 -7.27 2.04 11.49
CA GLU A 66 -6.55 1.32 10.43
C GLU A 66 -5.10 1.80 10.34
N LEU A 67 -4.83 3.10 10.39
CA LEU A 67 -3.46 3.65 10.47
C LEU A 67 -2.71 3.09 11.69
N SER A 68 -3.37 3.01 12.85
CA SER A 68 -2.77 2.48 14.07
C SER A 68 -2.44 0.99 13.92
N ARG A 69 -3.33 0.21 13.30
CA ARG A 69 -3.11 -1.20 12.95
C ARG A 69 -1.90 -1.37 12.04
N LEU A 70 -1.76 -0.52 11.01
CA LEU A 70 -0.59 -0.54 10.11
C LEU A 70 0.72 -0.24 10.84
N LYS A 71 0.72 0.78 11.71
CA LYS A 71 1.90 1.10 12.52
C LYS A 71 2.33 -0.06 13.41
N GLN A 72 1.36 -0.73 14.05
CA GLN A 72 1.63 -1.90 14.88
C GLN A 72 2.17 -3.08 14.06
N GLN A 73 1.73 -3.25 12.81
CA GLN A 73 2.27 -4.27 11.91
C GLN A 73 3.71 -3.94 11.48
N ASP A 74 3.98 -2.68 11.13
CA ASP A 74 5.32 -2.18 10.78
C ASP A 74 6.31 -2.30 11.94
N SER A 75 5.89 -1.87 13.14
CA SER A 75 6.69 -1.92 14.37
C SER A 75 6.70 -3.32 15.01
N GLY A 76 5.85 -4.23 14.52
CA GLY A 76 5.59 -5.53 15.09
C GLY A 76 6.86 -6.35 15.31
N ASN A 77 7.23 -6.49 16.58
CA ASN A 77 8.41 -7.19 17.13
C ASN A 77 9.73 -6.41 17.12
N LEU A 78 9.75 -5.13 16.79
CA LEU A 78 10.90 -4.26 17.05
C LEU A 78 11.03 -4.00 18.56
N ALA A 79 12.27 -3.87 19.03
CA ALA A 79 12.51 -3.55 20.44
C ALA A 79 12.11 -2.09 20.70
N ALA A 80 11.12 -1.87 21.57
CA ALA A 80 10.58 -0.55 21.92
C ALA A 80 10.05 -0.53 23.37
N CYS A 81 9.79 0.66 23.90
CA CYS A 81 9.06 0.81 25.16
C CYS A 81 7.59 0.40 24.96
N ASN A 82 7.08 -0.42 25.88
CA ASN A 82 5.69 -0.90 25.89
C ASN A 82 4.89 -0.34 27.09
N THR A 83 5.40 0.69 27.75
CA THR A 83 4.71 1.33 28.88
C THR A 83 3.67 2.31 28.35
N GLU A 84 2.39 1.99 28.54
CA GLU A 84 1.28 2.86 28.13
C GLU A 84 1.44 4.28 28.68
N GLY A 85 1.14 5.28 27.85
CA GLY A 85 1.30 6.70 28.20
C GLY A 85 2.75 7.23 28.23
N CYS A 86 3.76 6.38 27.98
CA CYS A 86 5.14 6.83 27.85
C CYS A 86 5.37 7.58 26.53
N GLU A 87 6.14 8.66 26.54
CA GLU A 87 6.53 9.38 25.32
C GLU A 87 7.32 8.50 24.31
N ALA A 88 7.99 7.46 24.81
CA ALA A 88 8.70 6.48 23.98
C ALA A 88 7.85 5.26 23.59
N PHE A 89 6.55 5.22 23.95
CA PHE A 89 5.68 4.08 23.67
C PHE A 89 5.67 3.75 22.18
N ASP A 90 5.92 2.48 21.86
CA ASP A 90 5.98 1.91 20.51
C ASP A 90 6.97 2.58 19.55
N LYS A 91 7.90 3.41 20.05
CA LYS A 91 8.99 3.99 19.24
C LYS A 91 10.18 3.04 19.20
N PRO A 92 10.52 2.42 18.06
CA PRO A 92 11.59 1.42 18.00
C PRO A 92 12.95 2.00 18.36
N VAL A 93 13.74 1.27 19.15
CA VAL A 93 15.09 1.65 19.56
C VAL A 93 16.01 1.88 18.34
N LEU A 94 15.83 1.11 17.27
CA LEU A 94 16.68 1.20 16.08
C LEU A 94 16.59 2.57 15.39
N THR A 95 15.41 3.19 15.41
CA THR A 95 15.12 4.46 14.74
C THR A 95 15.02 5.64 15.71
N HIS A 96 14.82 5.40 17.00
CA HIS A 96 14.64 6.43 18.04
C HIS A 96 15.61 6.24 19.21
N ARG A 97 16.91 6.11 18.92
CA ARG A 97 17.95 5.80 19.92
C ARG A 97 18.03 6.85 21.02
N GLU A 98 17.66 8.09 20.74
CA GLU A 98 17.63 9.21 21.67
C GLU A 98 16.73 8.95 22.88
N HIS A 99 15.69 8.12 22.77
CA HIS A 99 14.79 7.77 23.88
C HIS A 99 15.32 6.65 24.79
N TYR A 100 16.44 6.01 24.45
CA TYR A 100 16.89 4.78 25.12
C TYR A 100 18.35 4.82 25.56
N HIS A 101 18.64 4.11 26.65
CA HIS A 101 19.99 3.85 27.13
C HIS A 101 20.27 2.34 27.05
N ALA A 102 21.24 1.93 26.22
CA ALA A 102 21.72 0.56 26.17
C ALA A 102 22.51 0.24 27.45
N PHE A 103 22.15 -0.79 28.20
CA PHE A 103 22.87 -1.14 29.43
C PHE A 103 22.99 -2.66 29.62
N GLY A 104 24.22 -3.18 29.52
CA GLY A 104 24.50 -4.59 29.72
C GLY A 104 23.73 -5.54 28.80
N TYR A 105 23.76 -6.83 29.15
CA TYR A 105 23.23 -7.91 28.31
C TYR A 105 22.40 -8.92 29.12
N SER A 106 21.46 -9.58 28.45
CA SER A 106 20.75 -10.77 28.94
C SER A 106 21.23 -11.98 28.16
N GLY A 107 22.22 -12.70 28.68
CA GLY A 107 23.02 -13.59 27.84
C GLY A 107 23.78 -12.76 26.81
N GLU A 108 23.53 -12.98 25.52
CA GLU A 108 24.12 -12.20 24.42
C GLU A 108 23.20 -11.08 23.90
N ARG A 109 21.98 -10.96 24.43
CA ARG A 109 21.01 -9.98 23.94
C ARG A 109 21.17 -8.63 24.63
N GLN A 110 21.17 -7.56 23.86
CA GLN A 110 21.23 -6.19 24.36
C GLN A 110 20.00 -5.84 25.19
N ARG A 111 20.22 -5.24 26.36
CA ARG A 111 19.14 -4.63 27.17
C ARG A 111 19.08 -3.13 26.95
N TYR A 112 17.87 -2.60 26.96
CA TYR A 112 17.60 -1.17 26.85
C TYR A 112 16.75 -0.70 28.03
N ARG A 113 17.03 0.52 28.49
CA ARG A 113 16.22 1.25 29.46
C ARG A 113 15.64 2.48 28.78
N CYS A 114 14.33 2.67 28.88
CA CYS A 114 13.68 3.90 28.44
C CYS A 114 14.14 5.07 29.32
N LYS A 115 14.53 6.20 28.71
CA LYS A 115 14.95 7.41 29.45
C LYS A 115 13.77 8.13 30.12
N HIS A 116 12.55 7.87 29.68
CA HIS A 116 11.33 8.53 30.15
C HIS A 116 10.70 7.78 31.31
N CYS A 117 10.24 6.54 31.09
CA CYS A 117 9.56 5.75 32.13
C CYS A 117 10.49 4.81 32.92
N GLN A 118 11.78 4.74 32.59
CA GLN A 118 12.77 3.84 33.20
C GLN A 118 12.50 2.33 33.01
N ALA A 119 11.45 1.94 32.28
CA ALA A 119 11.18 0.54 31.95
C ALA A 119 12.34 -0.07 31.16
N THR A 120 12.63 -1.34 31.44
CA THR A 120 13.73 -2.08 30.83
C THR A 120 13.20 -3.23 29.98
N PHE A 121 13.78 -3.45 28.82
CA PHE A 121 13.43 -4.54 27.92
C PHE A 121 14.66 -5.08 27.19
N VAL A 122 14.51 -6.24 26.57
CA VAL A 122 15.58 -6.95 25.84
C VAL A 122 15.27 -6.89 24.36
N ASP A 123 16.25 -6.52 23.54
CA ASP A 123 16.14 -6.66 22.10
C ASP A 123 16.32 -8.13 21.69
N LYS A 124 15.22 -8.76 21.26
CA LYS A 124 15.17 -10.17 20.85
C LYS A 124 16.04 -10.48 19.64
N TRP A 125 16.38 -9.49 18.83
CA TRP A 125 17.08 -9.64 17.55
C TRP A 125 18.54 -9.18 17.61
N SER A 126 18.97 -8.63 18.75
CA SER A 126 20.34 -8.14 18.95
C SER A 126 21.43 -9.22 19.00
N ASN A 127 21.06 -10.49 19.20
CA ASN A 127 22.01 -11.59 19.23
C ASN A 127 22.06 -12.37 17.90
N ALA A 128 23.15 -13.09 17.69
CA ALA A 128 23.33 -13.95 16.52
C ALA A 128 22.16 -14.93 16.37
N ASN A 129 21.78 -15.22 15.13
CA ASN A 129 20.70 -16.15 14.82
C ASN A 129 21.16 -17.61 14.98
N PRO A 130 20.74 -18.35 16.03
CA PRO A 130 21.15 -19.74 16.20
C PRO A 130 20.53 -20.67 15.15
N LYS A 131 19.49 -20.23 14.45
CA LYS A 131 18.76 -20.98 13.42
C LYS A 131 19.12 -20.53 12.01
N LEU A 132 20.21 -19.78 11.85
CA LEU A 132 20.63 -19.18 10.58
C LEU A 132 20.69 -20.22 9.45
N ASP A 133 21.40 -21.32 9.70
CA ASP A 133 21.68 -22.36 8.71
C ASP A 133 20.39 -23.02 8.17
N ILE A 134 19.47 -23.42 9.07
CA ILE A 134 18.19 -24.01 8.66
C ILE A 134 17.26 -22.99 7.97
N GLN A 135 17.20 -21.75 8.47
CA GLN A 135 16.36 -20.70 7.91
C GLN A 135 16.85 -20.23 6.53
N GLN A 136 18.17 -20.15 6.34
CA GLN A 136 18.77 -19.83 5.05
C GLN A 136 18.43 -20.90 4.01
N ARG A 137 18.57 -22.20 4.35
CA ARG A 137 18.16 -23.30 3.45
C ARG A 137 16.66 -23.28 3.17
N LEU A 138 15.83 -22.97 4.17
CA LEU A 138 14.38 -22.82 4.01
C LEU A 138 14.05 -21.74 2.99
N LEU A 139 14.61 -20.53 3.13
CA LEU A 139 14.40 -19.45 2.16
C LEU A 139 14.89 -19.83 0.77
N GLY A 140 16.06 -20.47 0.63
CA GLY A 140 16.56 -20.92 -0.66
C GLY A 140 15.60 -21.87 -1.37
N LEU A 141 15.01 -22.83 -0.64
CA LEU A 141 14.00 -23.74 -1.20
C LEU A 141 12.68 -23.02 -1.53
N LEU A 142 12.29 -22.06 -0.69
CA LEU A 142 11.08 -21.27 -0.86
C LEU A 142 11.14 -20.38 -2.12
N PHE A 143 12.23 -19.62 -2.31
CA PHE A 143 12.42 -18.75 -3.48
C PHE A 143 12.61 -19.52 -4.79
N THR A 144 12.99 -20.80 -4.72
CA THR A 144 13.07 -21.70 -5.87
C THR A 144 11.73 -22.41 -6.16
N GLY A 145 10.65 -22.03 -5.48
CA GLY A 145 9.29 -22.49 -5.77
C GLY A 145 8.93 -23.88 -5.23
N HIS A 146 9.76 -24.47 -4.35
CA HIS A 146 9.46 -25.80 -3.80
C HIS A 146 8.16 -25.78 -2.96
N PRO A 147 7.26 -26.76 -3.11
CA PRO A 147 6.08 -26.87 -2.27
C PRO A 147 6.44 -27.10 -0.79
N VAL A 148 5.62 -26.59 0.14
CA VAL A 148 5.84 -26.70 1.61
C VAL A 148 6.17 -28.12 2.05
N ARG A 149 5.46 -29.12 1.53
CA ARG A 149 5.69 -30.55 1.87
C ARG A 149 7.09 -31.02 1.49
N GLU A 150 7.59 -30.55 0.36
CA GLU A 150 8.94 -30.87 -0.10
C GLU A 150 10.00 -30.15 0.73
N ILE A 151 9.79 -28.88 1.05
CA ILE A 151 10.67 -28.14 1.96
C ILE A 151 10.77 -28.86 3.31
N CYS A 152 9.63 -29.23 3.89
CA CYS A 152 9.56 -29.99 5.14
C CYS A 152 10.36 -31.30 5.07
N ARG A 153 10.22 -32.04 3.97
CA ARG A 153 10.95 -33.30 3.74
C ARG A 153 12.46 -33.10 3.65
N LYS A 154 12.92 -32.10 2.86
CA LYS A 154 14.35 -31.81 2.65
C LYS A 154 15.03 -31.30 3.91
N LEU A 155 14.31 -30.56 4.75
CA LEU A 155 14.83 -30.00 5.99
C LEU A 155 14.56 -30.87 7.23
N HIS A 156 13.88 -32.01 7.06
CA HIS A 156 13.47 -32.90 8.15
C HIS A 156 12.69 -32.17 9.26
N ILE A 157 11.77 -31.28 8.87
CA ILE A 157 10.88 -30.54 9.77
C ILE A 157 9.41 -30.84 9.50
N ASN A 158 8.55 -30.59 10.48
CA ASN A 158 7.11 -30.70 10.29
C ASN A 158 6.50 -29.34 9.83
N PRO A 159 5.25 -29.33 9.33
CA PRO A 159 4.62 -28.10 8.84
C PRO A 159 4.50 -26.99 9.88
N LYS A 160 4.25 -27.31 11.17
CA LYS A 160 4.19 -26.30 12.23
C LYS A 160 5.54 -25.60 12.37
N THR A 161 6.62 -26.37 12.46
CA THR A 161 7.99 -25.84 12.55
C THR A 161 8.35 -24.99 11.32
N PHE A 162 7.87 -25.35 10.12
CA PHE A 162 8.05 -24.52 8.92
C PHE A 162 7.41 -23.14 9.08
N TYR A 163 6.14 -23.05 9.49
CA TYR A 163 5.48 -21.75 9.71
C TYR A 163 6.08 -20.98 10.89
N ASP A 164 6.48 -21.65 11.98
CA ASP A 164 7.20 -21.03 13.09
C ASP A 164 8.53 -20.39 12.62
N HIS A 165 9.23 -21.02 11.67
CA HIS A 165 10.42 -20.44 11.06
C HIS A 165 10.09 -19.25 10.16
N LEU A 166 9.02 -19.31 9.35
CA LEU A 166 8.60 -18.19 8.51
C LEU A 166 8.31 -16.94 9.34
N GLU A 167 7.58 -17.07 10.44
CA GLU A 167 7.29 -15.94 11.35
C GLU A 167 8.58 -15.34 11.94
N GLN A 168 9.50 -16.18 12.39
CA GLN A 168 10.81 -15.74 12.90
C GLN A 168 11.63 -15.03 11.82
N ILE A 169 11.57 -15.51 10.58
CA ILE A 169 12.28 -14.90 9.44
C ILE A 169 11.64 -13.56 9.07
N ALA A 170 10.31 -13.48 8.99
CA ALA A 170 9.57 -12.25 8.72
C ALA A 170 9.89 -11.16 9.76
N ALA A 171 9.91 -11.50 11.05
CA ALA A 171 10.26 -10.56 12.11
C ALA A 171 11.71 -10.04 12.00
N ARG A 172 12.67 -10.90 11.60
CA ARG A 172 14.04 -10.47 11.30
C ARG A 172 14.11 -9.55 10.08
N CYS A 173 13.33 -9.84 9.04
CA CYS A 173 13.23 -9.00 7.84
C CYS A 173 12.70 -7.60 8.18
N ARG A 174 11.63 -7.50 8.97
CA ARG A 174 11.11 -6.22 9.49
C ARG A 174 12.16 -5.45 10.29
N ASN A 175 12.87 -6.14 11.20
CA ASN A 175 13.96 -5.53 11.97
C ASN A 175 15.09 -4.98 11.09
N LYS A 176 15.51 -5.74 10.08
CA LYS A 176 16.55 -5.29 9.14
C LYS A 176 16.08 -4.06 8.35
N LEU A 177 14.89 -4.14 7.76
CA LEU A 177 14.32 -3.06 6.94
C LEU A 177 14.10 -1.78 7.74
N ALA A 178 13.69 -1.83 9.01
CA ALA A 178 13.43 -0.63 9.81
C ALA A 178 14.58 0.39 9.79
N SER A 179 15.84 -0.09 9.84
CA SER A 179 17.01 0.80 9.78
C SER A 179 17.37 1.26 8.36
N VAL A 180 17.05 0.46 7.35
CA VAL A 180 17.27 0.79 5.93
C VAL A 180 16.21 1.79 5.47
N ASP A 181 14.96 1.61 5.85
CA ASP A 181 13.84 2.51 5.58
C ASP A 181 14.09 3.90 6.19
N ALA A 182 14.60 3.97 7.42
CA ALA A 182 14.98 5.25 8.03
C ALA A 182 16.05 5.98 7.21
N ARG A 183 16.99 5.25 6.58
CA ARG A 183 17.99 5.83 5.67
C ARG A 183 17.39 6.20 4.31
N PHE A 184 16.46 5.40 3.78
CA PHE A 184 15.70 5.71 2.57
C PHE A 184 15.04 7.09 2.71
N LEU A 185 14.33 7.31 3.83
CA LEU A 185 13.64 8.57 4.10
C LEU A 185 14.56 9.79 4.21
N GLN A 186 15.84 9.58 4.49
CA GLN A 186 16.84 10.64 4.55
C GLN A 186 17.46 10.95 3.19
N LEU A 187 17.69 9.93 2.36
CA LEU A 187 18.44 10.05 1.11
C LEU A 187 17.55 10.24 -0.13
N ALA A 188 16.36 9.63 -0.16
CA ALA A 188 15.50 9.57 -1.33
C ALA A 188 14.49 10.73 -1.44
N LYS A 189 14.79 11.89 -0.82
CA LYS A 189 13.84 13.01 -0.70
C LYS A 189 13.41 13.61 -2.03
N GLU A 190 14.25 13.47 -3.05
CA GLU A 190 14.02 14.01 -4.40
C GLU A 190 13.55 12.91 -5.37
N ASN A 191 13.56 11.65 -4.93
CA ASN A 191 13.16 10.53 -5.75
C ASN A 191 11.63 10.49 -5.89
N PRO A 192 11.10 10.30 -7.11
CA PRO A 192 9.67 10.07 -7.28
C PRO A 192 9.28 8.72 -6.68
N LEU A 193 8.12 8.69 -6.04
CA LEU A 193 7.50 7.45 -5.59
C LEU A 193 6.49 6.95 -6.61
N ALA A 194 6.20 5.66 -6.59
CA ALA A 194 5.08 5.05 -7.30
C ALA A 194 4.23 4.23 -6.32
N SER A 195 2.94 4.10 -6.62
CA SER A 195 2.07 3.13 -5.97
C SER A 195 1.51 2.14 -6.99
N ALA A 196 1.36 0.88 -6.59
CA ALA A 196 0.71 -0.15 -7.39
C ALA A 196 -0.34 -0.89 -6.56
N LEU A 197 -1.44 -1.29 -7.21
CA LEU A 197 -2.58 -1.96 -6.57
C LEU A 197 -2.98 -3.17 -7.40
N THR A 198 -2.97 -4.34 -6.78
CA THR A 198 -3.39 -5.60 -7.41
C THR A 198 -4.10 -6.50 -6.39
N THR A 199 -4.57 -7.67 -6.81
CA THR A 199 -5.10 -8.69 -5.88
C THR A 199 -3.94 -9.51 -5.32
N LEU A 200 -3.98 -9.84 -4.02
CA LEU A 200 -2.92 -10.65 -3.38
C LEU A 200 -2.92 -12.10 -3.90
N GLN A 201 -4.11 -12.61 -4.23
CA GLN A 201 -4.32 -13.97 -4.70
C GLN A 201 -5.18 -13.95 -5.98
N PRO A 202 -4.57 -13.72 -7.16
CA PRO A 202 -5.28 -13.43 -8.41
C PRO A 202 -6.23 -14.50 -8.93
N ARG A 203 -6.16 -15.73 -8.39
CA ARG A 203 -7.02 -16.87 -8.79
C ARG A 203 -7.98 -17.32 -7.70
N SER A 204 -8.08 -16.55 -6.62
CA SER A 204 -8.90 -16.91 -5.47
C SER A 204 -10.21 -16.14 -5.39
N ASP A 205 -10.27 -14.98 -6.07
CA ASP A 205 -11.34 -13.99 -5.94
C ASP A 205 -11.69 -13.67 -4.48
N ASN A 206 -10.73 -13.77 -3.56
CA ASN A 206 -11.01 -13.67 -2.12
C ASN A 206 -11.16 -12.24 -1.60
N GLY A 207 -11.25 -11.28 -2.51
CA GLY A 207 -11.36 -9.87 -2.22
C GLY A 207 -10.07 -9.22 -1.73
N VAL A 208 -9.00 -9.92 -1.35
CA VAL A 208 -7.82 -9.26 -0.79
C VAL A 208 -7.03 -8.50 -1.87
N MET A 209 -7.02 -7.18 -1.74
CA MET A 209 -6.21 -6.23 -2.47
C MET A 209 -4.87 -6.00 -1.76
N TRP A 210 -3.85 -5.74 -2.55
CA TRP A 210 -2.49 -5.48 -2.13
C TRP A 210 -1.99 -4.17 -2.75
N LEU A 211 -1.75 -3.20 -1.88
CA LEU A 211 -1.25 -1.88 -2.22
C LEU A 211 0.23 -1.79 -1.83
N THR A 212 1.07 -1.32 -2.73
CA THR A 212 2.50 -1.04 -2.48
C THR A 212 2.79 0.42 -2.81
N THR A 213 3.73 1.03 -2.08
CA THR A 213 4.30 2.34 -2.39
C THR A 213 5.81 2.31 -2.19
N GLY A 214 6.56 2.85 -3.14
CA GLY A 214 8.02 2.80 -3.11
C GLY A 214 8.66 3.69 -4.15
N ASP A 215 9.99 3.60 -4.27
CA ASP A 215 10.77 4.30 -5.30
C ASP A 215 10.33 3.85 -6.70
N ALA A 216 9.98 4.82 -7.55
CA ALA A 216 9.44 4.55 -8.87
C ALA A 216 10.48 3.99 -9.85
N GLU A 217 11.75 4.36 -9.68
CA GLU A 217 12.82 4.09 -10.64
C GLU A 217 13.48 2.73 -10.40
N HIS A 218 13.88 2.45 -9.16
CA HIS A 218 14.64 1.26 -8.81
C HIS A 218 13.80 0.18 -8.12
N GLY A 219 12.52 0.46 -7.81
CA GLY A 219 11.59 -0.51 -7.22
C GLY A 219 11.88 -0.84 -5.76
N TYR A 220 12.45 0.09 -4.99
CA TYR A 220 12.56 -0.05 -3.53
C TYR A 220 11.19 0.11 -2.90
N VAL A 221 10.68 -0.93 -2.24
CA VAL A 221 9.34 -0.90 -1.63
C VAL A 221 9.42 -0.35 -0.21
N LEU A 222 8.84 0.82 0.03
CA LEU A 222 8.81 1.46 1.35
C LEU A 222 7.60 1.01 2.17
N LEU A 223 6.41 0.99 1.57
CA LEU A 223 5.16 0.59 2.22
C LEU A 223 4.51 -0.53 1.42
N GLN A 224 3.90 -1.47 2.13
CA GLN A 224 2.97 -2.43 1.55
C GLN A 224 1.86 -2.71 2.55
N ASN A 225 0.63 -2.74 2.08
CA ASN A 225 -0.54 -3.04 2.90
C ASN A 225 -1.54 -3.89 2.12
N ILE A 226 -2.34 -4.67 2.84
CA ILE A 226 -3.47 -5.39 2.31
C ILE A 226 -4.73 -5.01 3.08
N ASN A 227 -5.89 -5.12 2.44
CA ASN A 227 -7.17 -4.83 3.07
C ASN A 227 -7.75 -6.07 3.79
N TYR A 228 -6.94 -6.69 4.65
CA TYR A 228 -7.31 -7.90 5.38
C TYR A 228 -6.72 -7.89 6.78
N SER A 229 -7.52 -8.37 7.73
CA SER A 229 -7.13 -8.56 9.12
C SER A 229 -7.37 -10.02 9.54
N SER A 230 -6.35 -10.68 10.09
CA SER A 230 -6.48 -12.05 10.62
C SER A 230 -7.15 -12.10 11.99
N ASP A 231 -7.15 -10.97 12.69
CA ASP A 231 -7.47 -10.88 14.12
C ASP A 231 -8.89 -10.33 14.35
N GLU A 232 -9.56 -9.94 13.27
CA GLU A 232 -10.90 -9.36 13.29
C GLU A 232 -11.92 -10.29 12.67
N GLU A 233 -13.12 -10.28 13.22
CA GLU A 233 -14.25 -11.05 12.71
C GLU A 233 -15.09 -10.20 11.75
N LYS A 234 -15.67 -10.85 10.75
CA LYS A 234 -16.57 -10.17 9.81
C LYS A 234 -17.87 -9.76 10.53
N PRO A 235 -18.41 -8.56 10.25
CA PRO A 235 -19.72 -8.17 10.74
C PRO A 235 -20.84 -8.99 10.06
N GLU A 236 -21.98 -9.12 10.73
CA GLU A 236 -23.16 -9.83 10.20
C GLU A 236 -23.82 -9.07 9.04
N ASP A 237 -23.97 -7.75 9.20
CA ASP A 237 -24.66 -6.88 8.26
C ASP A 237 -23.76 -5.76 7.73
N ILE A 238 -24.22 -5.09 6.67
CA ILE A 238 -23.60 -3.86 6.19
C ILE A 238 -23.86 -2.76 7.22
N GLU A 239 -22.83 -2.43 7.98
CA GLU A 239 -22.82 -1.35 8.96
C GLU A 239 -22.95 0.04 8.31
N ASP A 240 -23.57 0.96 9.05
CA ASP A 240 -23.61 2.38 8.71
C ASP A 240 -22.18 2.97 8.78
N VAL A 241 -21.87 3.95 7.94
CA VAL A 241 -20.59 4.69 8.00
C VAL A 241 -20.36 5.34 9.37
N TYR A 242 -21.40 5.63 10.15
CA TYR A 242 -21.23 6.17 11.51
C TYR A 242 -20.92 5.11 12.58
N ALA A 243 -20.97 3.82 12.26
CA ALA A 243 -20.69 2.75 13.21
C ALA A 243 -19.18 2.61 13.51
N GLU A 244 -18.84 2.06 14.67
CA GLU A 244 -17.45 1.87 15.10
C GLU A 244 -16.69 0.91 14.17
N ASN A 245 -17.33 -0.17 13.72
CA ASN A 245 -16.80 -1.16 12.80
C ASN A 245 -17.05 -0.81 11.31
N ALA A 246 -17.33 0.45 10.98
CA ALA A 246 -17.58 0.92 9.61
C ALA A 246 -16.41 0.69 8.62
N ARG A 247 -15.25 0.22 9.08
CA ARG A 247 -14.14 -0.23 8.22
C ARG A 247 -14.19 -1.70 7.84
N LEU A 248 -14.96 -2.53 8.55
CA LEU A 248 -15.02 -3.99 8.34
C LEU A 248 -16.09 -4.38 7.33
N MET A 249 -15.76 -5.27 6.39
CA MET A 249 -16.68 -5.70 5.34
C MET A 249 -17.44 -6.97 5.73
N PRO A 250 -18.78 -7.01 5.59
CA PRO A 250 -19.55 -8.26 5.65
C PRO A 250 -19.29 -9.10 4.39
N ASP A 251 -19.81 -10.33 4.36
CA ASP A 251 -19.68 -11.25 3.22
C ASP A 251 -20.82 -11.19 2.20
N ASN A 252 -21.71 -10.21 2.34
CA ASN A 252 -22.82 -10.01 1.42
C ASN A 252 -22.39 -9.17 0.21
N PHE A 253 -22.05 -9.83 -0.90
CA PHE A 253 -21.71 -9.20 -2.17
C PHE A 253 -22.78 -9.44 -3.24
N ASN A 254 -23.00 -8.44 -4.09
CA ASN A 254 -23.83 -8.58 -5.27
C ASN A 254 -23.06 -9.33 -6.37
N HIS A 255 -23.23 -10.65 -6.42
CA HIS A 255 -22.62 -11.51 -7.43
C HIS A 255 -23.34 -11.40 -8.77
N PHE A 256 -22.58 -11.14 -9.85
CA PHE A 256 -23.08 -11.20 -11.22
C PHE A 256 -22.08 -11.96 -12.10
N THR A 257 -22.58 -12.57 -13.19
CA THR A 257 -21.83 -13.49 -14.05
C THR A 257 -21.12 -12.85 -15.24
N ASP A 258 -21.48 -11.63 -15.62
CA ASP A 258 -21.04 -11.06 -16.90
C ASP A 258 -20.00 -9.96 -16.71
N SER A 259 -18.72 -10.31 -16.84
CA SER A 259 -17.66 -9.35 -17.11
C SER A 259 -17.51 -9.17 -18.62
N PHE A 260 -17.74 -7.96 -19.11
CA PHE A 260 -17.33 -7.62 -20.48
C PHE A 260 -15.82 -7.45 -20.51
N GLU A 261 -15.09 -8.42 -21.05
CA GLU A 261 -13.69 -8.25 -21.42
C GLU A 261 -13.63 -7.31 -22.64
N SER A 262 -13.44 -6.03 -22.39
CA SER A 262 -13.01 -5.09 -23.43
C SER A 262 -11.49 -5.16 -23.53
N ASN A 263 -10.97 -5.48 -24.71
CA ASN A 263 -9.56 -5.24 -25.05
C ASN A 263 -9.48 -3.97 -25.91
N PRO A 264 -9.45 -2.78 -25.28
CA PRO A 264 -9.40 -1.53 -26.03
C PRO A 264 -8.09 -1.44 -26.82
N GLU A 265 -8.21 -1.26 -28.14
CA GLU A 265 -7.05 -0.94 -28.97
C GLU A 265 -6.68 0.53 -28.77
N GLY A 266 -5.42 0.78 -28.39
CA GLY A 266 -4.88 2.13 -28.22
C GLY A 266 -5.12 2.75 -26.85
N LEU A 267 -4.16 3.59 -26.44
CA LEU A 267 -4.05 4.09 -25.07
C LEU A 267 -5.22 5.00 -24.65
N LEU A 268 -5.72 5.82 -25.58
CA LEU A 268 -6.89 6.66 -25.34
C LEU A 268 -8.14 5.83 -25.01
N ASN A 269 -8.35 4.73 -25.74
CA ASN A 269 -9.47 3.84 -25.50
C ASN A 269 -9.30 3.11 -24.16
N GLN A 270 -8.08 2.69 -23.81
CA GLN A 270 -7.79 2.12 -22.49
C GLN A 270 -8.14 3.10 -21.34
N VAL A 271 -7.73 4.36 -21.45
CA VAL A 271 -8.06 5.40 -20.46
C VAL A 271 -9.56 5.63 -20.38
N ASN A 272 -10.27 5.68 -21.51
CA ASN A 272 -11.72 5.87 -21.55
C ASN A 272 -12.50 4.68 -21.01
N GLU A 273 -12.11 3.44 -21.34
CA GLU A 273 -12.74 2.23 -20.79
C GLU A 273 -12.57 2.17 -19.27
N LYS A 274 -11.40 2.55 -18.75
CA LYS A 274 -11.20 2.64 -17.29
C LYS A 274 -12.12 3.68 -16.65
N TYR A 275 -12.35 4.83 -17.29
CA TYR A 275 -13.36 5.79 -16.80
C TYR A 275 -14.78 5.25 -16.85
N LYS A 276 -15.16 4.50 -17.90
CA LYS A 276 -16.48 3.86 -17.99
C LYS A 276 -16.66 2.83 -16.88
N GLU A 277 -15.64 2.02 -16.62
CA GLU A 277 -15.62 1.05 -15.51
C GLU A 277 -15.75 1.73 -14.16
N VAL A 278 -15.00 2.81 -13.92
CA VAL A 278 -15.10 3.59 -12.69
C VAL A 278 -16.50 4.17 -12.49
N LEU A 279 -17.09 4.73 -13.54
CA LEU A 279 -18.41 5.38 -13.47
C LEU A 279 -19.58 4.38 -13.41
N SER A 280 -19.34 3.08 -13.62
CA SER A 280 -20.36 2.04 -13.42
C SER A 280 -20.48 1.57 -11.97
N ARG A 281 -19.49 1.89 -11.11
CA ARG A 281 -19.50 1.60 -9.67
C ARG A 281 -20.51 2.52 -8.96
N SER A 282 -21.29 2.00 -8.00
CA SER A 282 -22.16 2.87 -7.19
C SER A 282 -21.35 3.82 -6.28
N ASN A 283 -20.15 3.40 -5.89
CA ASN A 283 -19.13 4.24 -5.28
C ASN A 283 -17.83 4.15 -6.08
N VAL A 284 -17.40 5.26 -6.69
CA VAL A 284 -16.22 5.30 -7.59
C VAL A 284 -14.92 4.86 -6.92
N GLU A 285 -14.81 4.96 -5.58
CA GLU A 285 -13.64 4.53 -4.81
C GLU A 285 -13.77 3.10 -4.28
N ASP A 286 -14.95 2.51 -4.32
CA ASP A 286 -15.18 1.15 -3.84
C ASP A 286 -15.08 0.14 -4.98
N LEU A 287 -13.96 -0.60 -4.98
CA LEU A 287 -13.67 -1.66 -5.93
C LEU A 287 -14.71 -2.80 -5.92
N TYR A 288 -15.51 -2.91 -4.84
CA TYR A 288 -16.51 -3.95 -4.65
C TYR A 288 -17.95 -3.49 -4.93
N THR A 289 -18.16 -2.22 -5.26
CA THR A 289 -19.50 -1.72 -5.64
C THR A 289 -19.80 -1.86 -7.14
N ARG A 290 -18.91 -2.51 -7.88
CA ARG A 290 -19.21 -3.06 -9.20
C ARG A 290 -19.77 -4.48 -9.07
N PRO A 291 -20.52 -4.97 -10.07
CA PRO A 291 -20.87 -6.38 -10.18
C PRO A 291 -19.61 -7.26 -10.20
N ILE A 292 -19.29 -7.95 -9.09
CA ILE A 292 -18.10 -8.82 -8.98
C ILE A 292 -18.41 -10.09 -8.22
N HIS A 293 -17.57 -11.10 -8.46
CA HIS A 293 -17.55 -12.32 -7.66
C HIS A 293 -16.48 -12.21 -6.57
N VAL A 294 -16.87 -12.44 -5.29
CA VAL A 294 -15.94 -12.46 -4.15
C VAL A 294 -16.15 -13.72 -3.32
N ASP A 295 -15.13 -14.59 -3.27
CA ASP A 295 -15.08 -15.75 -2.36
C ASP A 295 -14.53 -15.31 -0.99
N TYR A 296 -15.38 -14.86 -0.07
CA TYR A 296 -14.93 -14.26 1.21
C TYR A 296 -13.88 -15.12 1.96
N PRO A 297 -12.83 -14.53 2.57
CA PRO A 297 -11.83 -15.26 3.35
C PRO A 297 -12.44 -16.17 4.43
N SER A 298 -11.96 -17.42 4.51
CA SER A 298 -12.49 -18.42 5.46
C SER A 298 -12.19 -18.12 6.94
N LYS A 299 -11.27 -17.18 7.20
CA LYS A 299 -10.89 -16.69 8.53
C LYS A 299 -10.48 -15.23 8.42
N GLY A 300 -10.71 -14.46 9.48
CA GLY A 300 -10.42 -13.03 9.52
C GLY A 300 -11.51 -12.22 8.82
N CYS A 301 -11.20 -10.96 8.55
CA CYS A 301 -12.12 -10.00 7.97
C CYS A 301 -11.45 -9.19 6.86
N LEU A 302 -12.20 -8.90 5.80
CA LEU A 302 -11.81 -7.89 4.82
C LEU A 302 -12.03 -6.49 5.41
N ILE A 303 -11.02 -5.65 5.26
CA ILE A 303 -11.13 -4.21 5.52
C ILE A 303 -11.61 -3.54 4.22
N ARG A 304 -12.48 -2.56 4.33
CA ARG A 304 -12.89 -1.73 3.19
C ARG A 304 -11.64 -1.07 2.56
N PRO A 305 -11.40 -1.17 1.23
CA PRO A 305 -10.14 -0.75 0.61
C PRO A 305 -9.85 0.74 0.80
N GLN A 306 -10.89 1.55 0.94
CA GLN A 306 -10.79 2.97 1.26
C GLN A 306 -10.03 3.20 2.56
N TYR A 307 -10.34 2.43 3.61
CA TYR A 307 -9.67 2.57 4.89
C TYR A 307 -8.20 2.16 4.78
N ALA A 308 -7.92 1.03 4.13
CA ALA A 308 -6.55 0.55 3.90
C ALA A 308 -5.70 1.53 3.07
N ALA A 309 -6.26 2.10 2.00
CA ALA A 309 -5.55 3.05 1.14
C ALA A 309 -5.32 4.40 1.83
N TYR A 310 -6.34 4.97 2.49
CA TYR A 310 -6.20 6.23 3.22
C TYR A 310 -5.21 6.09 4.38
N ALA A 311 -5.25 4.96 5.11
CA ALA A 311 -4.28 4.68 6.17
C ALA A 311 -2.84 4.58 5.63
N GLN A 312 -2.62 3.93 4.48
CA GLN A 312 -1.29 3.88 3.86
C GLN A 312 -0.78 5.27 3.45
N TYR A 313 -1.63 6.13 2.87
CA TYR A 313 -1.20 7.49 2.53
C TYR A 313 -1.01 8.38 3.75
N LEU A 314 -1.79 8.21 4.83
CA LEU A 314 -1.51 8.86 6.12
C LEU A 314 -0.16 8.43 6.67
N ARG A 315 0.14 7.12 6.58
CA ARG A 315 1.46 6.60 6.95
C ARG A 315 2.57 7.22 6.11
N LEU A 316 2.37 7.32 4.80
CA LEU A 316 3.31 7.99 3.89
C LEU A 316 3.51 9.46 4.28
N LYS A 317 2.45 10.18 4.62
CA LYS A 317 2.51 11.59 5.06
C LYS A 317 3.39 11.76 6.29
N GLU A 318 3.26 10.89 7.28
CA GLU A 318 4.13 10.91 8.47
C GLU A 318 5.61 10.65 8.13
N LEU A 319 5.86 9.67 7.25
CA LEU A 319 7.23 9.30 6.89
C LEU A 319 7.92 10.38 6.02
N THR A 320 7.13 11.16 5.27
CA THR A 320 7.62 12.17 4.32
C THR A 320 7.36 13.61 4.78
N GLU A 321 7.09 13.82 6.07
CA GLU A 321 6.83 15.16 6.64
C GLU A 321 7.99 16.14 6.38
N GLY A 322 9.24 15.65 6.45
CA GLY A 322 10.44 16.46 6.20
C GLY A 322 10.86 16.57 4.72
N TRP A 323 10.01 16.15 3.78
CA TRP A 323 10.28 16.22 2.34
C TRP A 323 9.64 17.47 1.75
N GLY A 324 10.41 18.27 1.01
CA GLY A 324 9.92 19.51 0.41
C GLY A 324 8.89 19.27 -0.70
N ASP A 325 9.28 18.50 -1.71
CA ASP A 325 8.39 18.10 -2.80
C ASP A 325 8.14 16.58 -2.78
N LEU A 326 6.97 16.15 -3.24
CA LEU A 326 6.57 14.73 -3.26
C LEU A 326 5.85 14.38 -4.57
N LYS A 327 6.58 13.75 -5.49
CA LYS A 327 6.02 13.19 -6.72
C LYS A 327 5.56 11.75 -6.46
N VAL A 328 4.31 11.43 -6.83
CA VAL A 328 3.76 10.07 -6.68
C VAL A 328 3.06 9.63 -7.96
N TYR A 329 3.59 8.60 -8.61
CA TYR A 329 3.00 7.98 -9.80
C TYR A 329 1.99 6.92 -9.40
N LEU A 330 0.84 6.90 -10.06
CA LEU A 330 -0.30 6.08 -9.69
C LEU A 330 -0.90 5.41 -10.92
N PRO A 331 -1.46 4.19 -10.80
CA PRO A 331 -2.38 3.68 -11.81
C PRO A 331 -3.63 4.56 -11.86
N GLN A 332 -4.38 4.48 -12.97
CA GLN A 332 -5.65 5.18 -13.13
C GLN A 332 -6.76 4.56 -12.25
N GLU A 333 -6.70 4.78 -10.94
CA GLU A 333 -7.63 4.22 -9.96
C GLU A 333 -8.12 5.28 -8.96
N PRO A 334 -9.42 5.66 -8.99
CA PRO A 334 -10.00 6.68 -8.12
C PRO A 334 -9.76 6.48 -6.63
N LEU A 335 -9.74 5.22 -6.15
CA LEU A 335 -9.42 4.90 -4.75
C LEU A 335 -8.10 5.56 -4.31
N LEU A 336 -7.04 5.38 -5.10
CA LEU A 336 -5.72 5.94 -4.79
C LEU A 336 -5.70 7.45 -4.96
N ARG A 337 -6.31 7.95 -6.04
CA ARG A 337 -6.43 9.39 -6.29
C ARG A 337 -7.08 10.12 -5.14
N SER A 338 -8.22 9.65 -4.66
CA SER A 338 -8.93 10.33 -3.60
C SER A 338 -8.22 10.21 -2.27
N ALA A 339 -7.63 9.06 -1.97
CA ALA A 339 -6.84 8.90 -0.76
C ALA A 339 -5.66 9.88 -0.71
N ILE A 340 -4.84 9.95 -1.77
CA ILE A 340 -3.70 10.88 -1.82
C ILE A 340 -4.15 12.35 -1.83
N ILE A 341 -5.19 12.70 -2.60
CA ILE A 341 -5.74 14.07 -2.64
C ILE A 341 -6.25 14.50 -1.28
N SER A 342 -6.86 13.57 -0.53
CA SER A 342 -7.41 13.85 0.79
C SER A 342 -6.32 14.10 1.81
N VAL A 343 -5.34 13.19 1.86
CA VAL A 343 -4.29 13.18 2.88
C VAL A 343 -3.30 14.33 2.66
N PHE A 344 -2.97 14.62 1.40
CA PHE A 344 -2.01 15.65 0.98
C PHE A 344 -2.68 16.93 0.48
N LYS A 345 -3.95 17.17 0.85
CA LYS A 345 -4.74 18.33 0.42
C LYS A 345 -3.96 19.66 0.52
N ASP A 346 -3.36 19.94 1.67
CA ASP A 346 -2.68 21.22 1.90
C ASP A 346 -1.42 21.32 1.04
N ARG A 347 -0.61 20.25 0.97
CA ARG A 347 0.56 20.17 0.08
C ARG A 347 0.20 20.28 -1.39
N LEU A 348 -0.97 19.80 -1.82
CA LEU A 348 -1.49 19.98 -3.18
C LEU A 348 -1.82 21.45 -3.48
N GLN A 349 -2.45 22.14 -2.52
CA GLN A 349 -2.75 23.58 -2.65
C GLN A 349 -1.47 24.42 -2.69
N GLU A 350 -0.43 23.98 -1.98
CA GLU A 350 0.90 24.60 -1.92
C GLU A 350 1.83 24.16 -3.06
N LYS A 351 1.40 23.25 -3.96
CA LYS A 351 2.21 22.67 -5.04
C LYS A 351 3.50 21.99 -4.56
N GLN A 352 3.37 21.21 -3.49
CA GLN A 352 4.43 20.40 -2.87
C GLN A 352 4.12 18.89 -2.93
N CYS A 353 3.08 18.51 -3.65
CA CYS A 353 2.71 17.12 -3.90
C CYS A 353 2.16 17.00 -5.32
N HIS A 354 2.74 16.09 -6.11
CA HIS A 354 2.46 15.90 -7.53
C HIS A 354 2.01 14.45 -7.80
N PRO A 355 0.75 14.12 -7.48
CA PRO A 355 0.17 12.84 -7.83
C PRO A 355 -0.18 12.81 -9.33
N ILE A 356 0.36 11.84 -10.06
CA ILE A 356 0.25 11.73 -11.52
C ILE A 356 -0.24 10.33 -11.88
N TYR A 357 -1.35 10.24 -12.61
CA TYR A 357 -1.74 8.99 -13.24
C TYR A 357 -0.80 8.66 -14.39
N VAL A 358 -0.46 7.38 -14.52
CA VAL A 358 0.38 6.85 -15.60
C VAL A 358 -0.35 5.67 -16.25
N VAL A 359 -0.40 5.67 -17.58
CA VAL A 359 -0.83 4.52 -18.39
C VAL A 359 0.14 4.40 -19.55
N GLN A 360 0.69 3.21 -19.76
CA GLN A 360 1.62 2.93 -20.86
C GLN A 360 1.41 1.52 -21.40
N ASN A 361 1.83 1.29 -22.63
CA ASN A 361 1.84 -0.05 -23.21
C ASN A 361 3.21 -0.72 -23.02
N ALA A 362 3.27 -2.03 -23.24
CA ALA A 362 4.48 -2.83 -23.06
C ALA A 362 5.64 -2.45 -24.01
N GLN A 363 5.35 -1.71 -25.08
CA GLN A 363 6.35 -1.23 -26.02
C GLN A 363 7.04 0.06 -25.57
N TRP A 364 6.51 0.75 -24.55
CA TRP A 364 7.14 1.94 -23.99
C TRP A 364 8.35 1.56 -23.14
N LEU A 365 9.54 2.03 -23.52
CA LEU A 365 10.75 1.85 -22.73
C LEU A 365 10.90 2.99 -21.72
N GLU A 366 11.42 2.68 -20.53
CA GLU A 366 11.66 3.70 -19.53
C GLU A 366 12.61 4.78 -20.05
N HIS A 367 12.33 6.03 -19.71
CA HIS A 367 13.06 7.23 -20.14
C HIS A 367 13.05 7.52 -21.65
N ASP A 368 12.21 6.84 -22.45
CA ASP A 368 11.96 7.23 -23.84
C ASP A 368 11.48 8.70 -23.92
N SER A 369 12.04 9.45 -24.86
CA SER A 369 11.63 10.84 -25.05
C SER A 369 10.21 10.94 -25.61
N ALA A 370 9.44 11.88 -25.07
CA ALA A 370 8.12 12.21 -25.60
C ALA A 370 8.23 12.72 -27.05
N GLY A 371 7.33 12.23 -27.92
CA GLY A 371 7.17 12.69 -29.29
C GLY A 371 6.24 13.91 -29.35
N SER A 372 5.26 13.89 -30.25
CA SER A 372 4.16 14.86 -30.22
C SER A 372 3.30 14.62 -28.98
N ILE A 373 2.97 15.69 -28.27
CA ILE A 373 2.14 15.64 -27.06
C ILE A 373 0.74 16.14 -27.40
N ASP A 374 -0.23 15.24 -27.36
CA ASP A 374 -1.65 15.56 -27.53
C ASP A 374 -2.32 15.71 -26.18
N ILE A 375 -3.04 16.80 -25.98
CA ILE A 375 -3.77 17.04 -24.74
C ILE A 375 -5.26 16.80 -24.93
N MET A 376 -5.84 15.99 -24.05
CA MET A 376 -7.27 15.73 -24.00
C MET A 376 -7.83 15.97 -22.60
N LEU A 377 -9.06 16.50 -22.53
CA LEU A 377 -9.82 16.60 -21.29
C LEU A 377 -10.81 15.44 -21.25
N LEU A 378 -10.61 14.49 -20.33
CA LEU A 378 -11.39 13.26 -20.28
C LEU A 378 -12.26 13.18 -19.02
N SER A 379 -13.34 12.40 -19.13
CA SER A 379 -14.33 12.16 -18.08
C SER A 379 -15.03 13.43 -17.55
N TRP A 380 -15.96 13.25 -16.63
CA TRP A 380 -16.67 14.33 -15.96
C TRP A 380 -15.75 15.19 -15.08
N TRP A 381 -14.66 14.63 -14.56
CA TRP A 381 -13.65 15.39 -13.81
C TRP A 381 -12.84 16.39 -14.67
N ARG A 382 -12.97 16.29 -16.01
CA ARG A 382 -12.18 17.05 -16.97
C ARG A 382 -10.69 16.94 -16.67
N ASP A 383 -10.27 15.69 -16.45
CA ASP A 383 -8.88 15.36 -16.18
C ASP A 383 -8.05 15.67 -17.42
N ARG A 384 -6.93 16.39 -17.23
CA ARG A 384 -6.06 16.83 -18.32
C ARG A 384 -5.02 15.76 -18.57
N TRP A 385 -5.28 14.95 -19.60
CA TRP A 385 -4.38 13.90 -20.05
C TRP A 385 -3.45 14.40 -21.14
N ALA A 386 -2.17 14.06 -21.04
CA ALA A 386 -1.16 14.24 -22.07
C ALA A 386 -0.81 12.87 -22.64
N PHE A 387 -0.93 12.71 -23.96
CA PHE A 387 -0.64 11.49 -24.70
C PHE A 387 0.57 11.70 -25.60
N THR A 388 1.41 10.68 -25.72
CA THR A 388 2.49 10.61 -26.71
C THR A 388 2.52 9.23 -27.33
N GLN A 389 2.89 9.16 -28.60
CA GLN A 389 3.08 7.92 -29.33
C GLN A 389 4.32 8.01 -30.22
N LYS A 390 5.14 6.94 -30.19
CA LYS A 390 6.36 6.78 -31.01
C LYS A 390 6.34 5.39 -31.62
N GLY A 391 5.89 5.30 -32.87
CA GLY A 391 5.65 4.01 -33.52
C GLY A 391 4.57 3.21 -32.78
N GLN A 392 4.95 2.07 -32.21
CA GLN A 392 4.05 1.23 -31.40
C GLN A 392 4.11 1.55 -29.90
N ALA A 393 5.11 2.30 -29.43
CA ALA A 393 5.21 2.72 -28.02
C ALA A 393 4.25 3.89 -27.76
N ALA A 394 3.45 3.78 -26.70
CA ALA A 394 2.52 4.83 -26.31
C ALA A 394 2.48 5.01 -24.79
N LYS A 395 2.37 6.26 -24.35
CA LYS A 395 2.25 6.64 -22.95
C LYS A 395 1.34 7.83 -22.75
N ALA A 396 0.65 7.83 -21.62
CA ALA A 396 -0.29 8.84 -21.22
C ALA A 396 -0.12 9.15 -19.74
N ILE A 397 -0.15 10.43 -19.40
CA ILE A 397 -0.11 10.89 -18.02
C ILE A 397 -1.21 11.89 -17.73
N CYS A 398 -1.65 11.97 -16.48
CA CYS A 398 -2.56 13.01 -16.01
C CYS A 398 -2.14 13.50 -14.63
N HIS A 399 -1.68 14.74 -14.55
CA HIS A 399 -1.33 15.38 -13.28
C HIS A 399 -2.60 15.79 -12.52
N LEU A 400 -2.86 15.16 -11.38
CA LEU A 400 -4.12 15.31 -10.64
C LEU A 400 -4.23 16.68 -9.94
N GLY A 401 -3.10 17.35 -9.73
CA GLY A 401 -2.99 18.76 -9.33
C GLY A 401 -3.37 19.78 -10.43
N LYS A 402 -3.64 19.33 -11.67
CA LYS A 402 -3.86 20.18 -12.86
C LYS A 402 -2.71 21.12 -13.22
N GLU A 403 -1.49 20.79 -12.83
CA GLU A 403 -0.29 21.50 -13.26
C GLU A 403 0.02 21.18 -14.73
N SER A 404 0.60 22.15 -15.42
CA SER A 404 0.93 22.10 -16.84
C SER A 404 2.27 22.77 -17.09
N GLY A 405 2.95 22.40 -18.17
CA GLY A 405 4.27 22.90 -18.54
C GLY A 405 5.38 21.85 -18.43
N SER A 406 5.16 20.78 -17.67
CA SER A 406 6.10 19.68 -17.46
C SER A 406 5.65 18.35 -18.08
N GLU A 407 4.66 18.38 -18.99
CA GLU A 407 4.11 17.15 -19.60
C GLU A 407 5.19 16.30 -20.28
N ALA A 408 6.16 16.91 -20.96
CA ALA A 408 7.25 16.19 -21.61
C ALA A 408 8.16 15.44 -20.62
N GLU A 409 8.50 16.09 -19.48
CA GLU A 409 9.30 15.49 -18.40
C GLU A 409 8.56 14.32 -17.77
N TRP A 410 7.27 14.51 -17.44
CA TRP A 410 6.47 13.45 -16.82
C TRP A 410 6.22 12.28 -17.77
N LEU A 411 5.99 12.52 -19.05
CA LEU A 411 5.87 11.45 -20.05
C LEU A 411 7.17 10.63 -20.13
N GLN A 412 8.33 11.27 -19.98
CA GLN A 412 9.61 10.57 -19.98
C GLN A 412 9.83 9.75 -18.69
N GLN A 413 9.56 10.33 -17.52
CA GLN A 413 9.98 9.78 -16.23
C GLN A 413 8.91 8.97 -15.49
N ALA A 414 7.63 9.32 -15.60
CA ALA A 414 6.60 8.78 -14.72
C ALA A 414 6.33 7.30 -14.98
N THR A 415 6.46 6.44 -13.98
CA THR A 415 6.27 4.98 -14.15
C THR A 415 5.73 4.35 -12.87
N THR A 416 4.94 3.29 -13.03
CA THR A 416 4.51 2.39 -11.94
C THR A 416 5.12 1.00 -12.08
N THR A 417 5.85 0.75 -13.16
CA THR A 417 6.30 -0.59 -13.60
C THR A 417 7.18 -1.28 -12.58
N ALA A 418 8.12 -0.57 -11.94
CA ALA A 418 9.00 -1.21 -10.95
C ALA A 418 8.23 -1.82 -9.75
N LEU A 419 7.10 -1.23 -9.37
CA LEU A 419 6.23 -1.71 -8.29
C LEU A 419 5.27 -2.80 -8.77
N GLU A 420 4.78 -2.69 -10.00
CA GLU A 420 3.99 -3.75 -10.66
C GLU A 420 4.83 -5.02 -10.83
N ASP A 421 6.05 -4.90 -11.35
CA ASP A 421 7.00 -6.01 -11.48
C ASP A 421 7.35 -6.64 -10.14
N TYR A 422 7.43 -5.84 -9.07
CA TYR A 422 7.60 -6.37 -7.70
C TYR A 422 6.44 -7.29 -7.32
N GLN A 423 5.20 -6.87 -7.55
CA GLN A 423 4.03 -7.67 -7.24
C GLN A 423 3.94 -8.93 -8.13
N ASP A 424 4.28 -8.80 -9.42
CA ASP A 424 4.30 -9.93 -10.35
C ASP A 424 5.39 -10.96 -10.00
N ARG A 425 6.57 -10.50 -9.58
CA ARG A 425 7.62 -11.39 -9.06
C ARG A 425 7.15 -12.14 -7.82
N PHE A 426 6.43 -11.50 -6.90
CA PHE A 426 5.85 -12.18 -5.73
C PHE A 426 4.90 -13.30 -6.16
N HIS A 427 3.98 -13.00 -7.08
CA HIS A 427 3.04 -13.98 -7.63
C HIS A 427 3.77 -15.16 -8.27
N LEU A 428 4.84 -14.91 -9.02
CA LEU A 428 5.64 -15.95 -9.67
C LEU A 428 6.38 -16.82 -8.65
N HIS A 429 7.10 -16.22 -7.70
CA HIS A 429 7.91 -16.95 -6.72
C HIS A 429 7.08 -17.80 -5.77
N PHE A 430 5.93 -17.29 -5.31
CA PHE A 430 5.08 -17.98 -4.33
C PHE A 430 3.83 -18.58 -4.94
N ARG A 431 3.79 -18.78 -6.27
CA ARG A 431 2.64 -19.36 -6.98
C ARG A 431 2.10 -20.62 -6.32
N SER A 432 2.98 -21.52 -5.88
CA SER A 432 2.61 -22.79 -5.23
C SER A 432 1.95 -22.64 -3.85
N LEU A 433 2.09 -21.48 -3.21
CA LEU A 433 1.48 -21.11 -1.92
C LEU A 433 0.22 -20.26 -2.13
N ILE A 434 0.28 -19.30 -3.05
CA ILE A 434 -0.80 -18.36 -3.40
C ILE A 434 -1.98 -19.10 -4.04
N ASP A 435 -1.68 -19.96 -5.02
CA ASP A 435 -2.66 -20.75 -5.77
C ASP A 435 -2.90 -22.13 -5.13
N GLU A 436 -2.43 -22.39 -3.89
CA GLU A 436 -2.69 -23.66 -3.22
C GLU A 436 -4.20 -23.83 -3.02
N PRO A 437 -4.87 -24.83 -3.66
CA PRO A 437 -6.34 -24.89 -3.67
C PRO A 437 -6.98 -24.94 -2.28
N ARG A 438 -6.27 -25.54 -1.31
CA ARG A 438 -6.74 -25.67 0.08
C ARG A 438 -6.55 -24.40 0.92
N ARG A 439 -5.77 -23.43 0.45
CA ARG A 439 -5.44 -22.18 1.16
C ARG A 439 -5.79 -20.91 0.39
N ARG A 440 -6.42 -21.03 -0.79
CA ARG A 440 -6.84 -19.89 -1.61
C ARG A 440 -7.71 -18.86 -0.85
N LEU A 441 -8.47 -19.29 0.17
CA LEU A 441 -9.30 -18.43 1.03
C LEU A 441 -8.67 -18.19 2.42
N ARG A 442 -7.35 -18.30 2.55
CA ARG A 442 -6.61 -18.12 3.82
C ARG A 442 -5.44 -17.14 3.64
N PRO A 443 -5.72 -15.87 3.32
CA PRO A 443 -4.70 -14.85 3.05
C PRO A 443 -3.76 -14.62 4.24
N GLY A 444 -4.21 -14.85 5.48
CA GLY A 444 -3.37 -14.74 6.69
C GLY A 444 -2.09 -15.59 6.65
N GLY A 445 -2.08 -16.71 5.90
CA GLY A 445 -0.87 -17.53 5.73
C GLY A 445 0.21 -16.89 4.84
N LEU A 446 -0.11 -15.82 4.12
CA LEU A 446 0.79 -15.12 3.21
C LEU A 446 1.44 -13.88 3.84
N LEU A 447 0.95 -13.38 4.99
CA LEU A 447 1.48 -12.17 5.63
C LEU A 447 2.98 -12.25 5.91
N PRO A 448 3.52 -13.35 6.48
CA PRO A 448 4.96 -13.47 6.67
C PRO A 448 5.73 -13.46 5.35
N LEU A 449 5.15 -13.98 4.26
CA LEU A 449 5.81 -13.99 2.95
C LEU A 449 5.94 -12.58 2.38
N LEU A 450 4.96 -11.70 2.61
CA LEU A 450 5.04 -10.30 2.18
C LEU A 450 6.23 -9.59 2.81
N ASP A 451 6.45 -9.75 4.13
CA ASP A 451 7.59 -9.15 4.83
C ASP A 451 8.94 -9.68 4.34
N ILE A 452 9.01 -11.00 4.18
CA ILE A 452 10.20 -11.68 3.67
C ILE A 452 10.52 -11.21 2.25
N PHE A 453 9.50 -11.15 1.41
CA PHE A 453 9.67 -10.80 0.01
C PHE A 453 10.04 -9.34 -0.18
N ARG A 454 9.45 -8.41 0.59
CA ARG A 454 9.85 -7.00 0.60
C ARG A 454 11.32 -6.84 0.97
N ALA A 455 11.78 -7.51 2.02
CA ALA A 455 13.18 -7.41 2.44
C ALA A 455 14.15 -8.05 1.44
N TRP A 456 13.77 -9.20 0.89
CA TRP A 456 14.53 -9.84 -0.18
C TRP A 456 14.59 -8.99 -1.45
N ASN A 457 13.46 -8.41 -1.89
CA ASN A 457 13.43 -7.52 -3.06
C ASN A 457 14.37 -6.33 -2.87
N ASN A 458 14.22 -5.64 -1.75
CA ASN A 458 14.96 -4.40 -1.51
C ASN A 458 16.46 -4.65 -1.34
N LEU A 459 16.86 -5.74 -0.66
CA LEU A 459 18.24 -5.94 -0.20
C LEU A 459 19.01 -7.03 -0.95
N CYS A 460 18.33 -8.02 -1.53
CA CYS A 460 18.96 -9.23 -2.08
C CYS A 460 18.75 -9.41 -3.59
N HIS A 461 17.54 -9.12 -4.09
CA HIS A 461 17.22 -9.30 -5.50
C HIS A 461 17.96 -8.28 -6.36
N GLN A 462 18.69 -8.78 -7.36
CA GLN A 462 19.47 -7.98 -8.28
C GLN A 462 18.73 -7.89 -9.62
N ASN A 463 18.73 -6.69 -10.22
CA ASN A 463 18.26 -6.50 -11.59
C ASN A 463 19.24 -7.13 -12.61
N SER A 464 18.97 -6.95 -13.90
CA SER A 464 19.82 -7.41 -15.00
C SER A 464 21.26 -6.88 -14.94
N GLU A 465 21.48 -5.74 -14.29
CA GLU A 465 22.81 -5.12 -14.10
C GLU A 465 23.52 -5.62 -12.83
N GLY A 466 22.91 -6.53 -12.07
CA GLY A 466 23.48 -7.04 -10.83
C GLY A 466 23.33 -6.09 -9.64
N VAL A 467 22.43 -5.11 -9.69
CA VAL A 467 22.23 -4.10 -8.66
C VAL A 467 20.89 -4.32 -7.94
N THR A 468 20.87 -4.20 -6.61
CA THR A 468 19.62 -4.24 -5.83
C THR A 468 18.99 -2.84 -5.71
N PRO A 469 17.68 -2.73 -5.46
CA PRO A 469 17.03 -1.44 -5.22
C PRO A 469 17.72 -0.61 -4.12
N ALA A 470 18.11 -1.25 -3.01
CA ALA A 470 18.83 -0.56 -1.95
C ALA A 470 20.24 -0.11 -2.36
N GLN A 471 20.93 -0.82 -3.26
CA GLN A 471 22.22 -0.37 -3.76
C GLN A 471 22.10 0.82 -4.70
N ALA A 472 21.12 0.80 -5.60
CA ALA A 472 20.89 1.89 -6.54
C ALA A 472 20.62 3.22 -5.81
N LEU A 473 19.94 3.15 -4.65
CA LEU A 473 19.66 4.29 -3.78
C LEU A 473 20.76 4.60 -2.75
N GLY A 474 21.93 3.96 -2.82
CA GLY A 474 23.05 4.19 -1.88
C GLY A 474 22.78 3.73 -0.44
N LEU A 475 21.73 2.93 -0.21
CA LEU A 475 21.35 2.40 1.10
C LEU A 475 22.21 1.19 1.49
N ALA A 476 22.66 0.41 0.52
CA ALA A 476 23.56 -0.73 0.70
C ALA A 476 24.78 -0.60 -0.21
N ARG A 477 25.96 -1.07 0.26
CA ARG A 477 27.19 -1.07 -0.56
C ARG A 477 27.25 -2.27 -1.51
N HIS A 478 26.71 -3.41 -1.08
CA HIS A 478 26.71 -4.68 -1.81
C HIS A 478 25.34 -5.35 -1.67
N PRO A 479 24.96 -6.25 -2.59
CA PRO A 479 23.77 -7.08 -2.43
C PRO A 479 23.88 -7.92 -1.15
N TYR A 480 22.80 -8.06 -0.41
CA TYR A 480 22.78 -8.91 0.78
C TYR A 480 22.58 -10.35 0.35
N THR A 481 23.35 -11.26 0.95
CA THR A 481 23.01 -12.68 0.89
C THR A 481 21.82 -12.99 1.80
N LEU A 482 21.18 -14.15 1.63
CA LEU A 482 20.17 -14.64 2.57
C LEU A 482 20.75 -14.76 4.00
N ALA A 483 22.03 -15.07 4.13
CA ALA A 483 22.70 -15.08 5.43
C ALA A 483 22.78 -13.67 6.02
N ASN A 484 23.15 -12.64 5.24
CA ASN A 484 23.18 -11.25 5.71
C ASN A 484 21.78 -10.76 6.13
N LEU A 485 20.75 -11.15 5.38
CA LEU A 485 19.36 -10.80 5.67
C LEU A 485 18.90 -11.38 7.02
N LEU A 486 19.30 -12.61 7.33
CA LEU A 486 18.89 -13.37 8.52
C LEU A 486 19.82 -13.24 9.73
N ALA A 487 21.02 -12.69 9.53
CA ALA A 487 22.03 -12.47 10.57
C ALA A 487 21.56 -11.47 11.63
#